data_AF-A0A2B6QWM4-F1
#
_entry.id   AF-A0A2B6QWM4-F1
#
_cell.length_a   1.000
_cell.length_b   1.000
_cell.length_c   1.000
_cell.angle_alpha   90.00
_cell.angle_beta   90.00
_cell.angle_gamma   90.00
#
_symmetry.space_group_name_H-M   'P 1'
#
loop_
_entity.id
_entity.type
_entity.pdbx_description
1 polymer ?
#
loop_
_entity_poly.entity_id
_entity_poly.type
_entity_poly.pdbx_seq_one_letter_code
_entity_poly.pdbx_strand_id
1 'polypeptide(L)'
;MSSMVFTLGETLEELGITKNKLAVEAKIRPTTISNLVSGEVGSIRIDTLLSILDTLNNLAIEKGINKIYKIEDVVQYIKKS
;
A
#
# COMPACT_ATOMS: atom_id res chain seq x y z
N MET A 1 -9.66 19.13 11.71
CA MET A 1 -10.23 18.16 10.74
C MET A 1 -9.35 16.91 10.74
N SER A 2 -9.96 15.74 10.69
CA SER A 2 -9.25 14.45 10.59
C SER A 2 -9.45 13.83 9.21
N SER A 3 -8.39 13.30 8.61
CA SER A 3 -8.42 12.68 7.28
C SER A 3 -7.62 11.37 7.28
N MET A 4 -8.14 10.34 6.61
CA MET A 4 -7.33 9.19 6.24
C MET A 4 -6.59 9.50 4.95
N VAL A 5 -5.28 9.29 4.95
CA VAL A 5 -4.40 9.48 3.80
C VAL A 5 -3.79 8.13 3.45
N PHE A 6 -3.85 7.76 2.19
CA PHE A 6 -3.22 6.54 1.69
C PHE A 6 -1.77 6.84 1.30
N THR A 7 -0.81 6.25 2.01
CA THR A 7 0.64 6.43 1.79
C THR A 7 1.24 5.32 0.91
N LEU A 8 0.39 4.45 0.35
CA LEU A 8 0.81 3.35 -0.51
C LEU A 8 1.64 3.83 -1.71
N GLY A 9 1.34 5.01 -2.26
CA GLY A 9 2.12 5.61 -3.35
C GLY A 9 3.58 5.89 -2.97
N GLU A 10 3.80 6.51 -1.81
CA GLU A 10 5.14 6.81 -1.28
C GLU A 10 5.91 5.51 -1.00
N THR A 11 5.23 4.53 -0.41
CA THR A 11 5.80 3.20 -0.15
C THR A 11 6.24 2.50 -1.44
N LEU A 12 5.45 2.59 -2.51
CA LEU A 12 5.79 2.04 -3.82
C LEU A 12 7.02 2.73 -4.43
N GLU A 13 7.13 4.05 -4.28
CA GLU A 13 8.28 4.84 -4.72
C GLU A 13 9.54 4.49 -3.92
N GLU A 14 9.45 4.37 -2.59
CA GLU A 14 10.55 3.90 -1.73
C GLU A 14 11.04 2.51 -2.12
N LEU A 15 10.11 1.60 -2.39
CA LEU A 15 10.42 0.24 -2.88
C LEU A 15 10.95 0.26 -4.32
N GLY A 16 10.79 1.34 -5.07
CA GLY A 16 11.11 1.41 -6.49
C GLY A 16 10.36 0.35 -7.30
N ILE A 17 9.07 0.17 -7.02
CA ILE A 17 8.18 -0.76 -7.70
C ILE A 17 7.00 -0.02 -8.33
N THR A 18 6.52 -0.53 -9.46
CA THR A 18 5.33 0.04 -10.10
C THR A 18 4.07 -0.50 -9.46
N LYS A 19 3.00 0.31 -9.46
CA LYS A 19 1.64 -0.11 -9.07
C LYS A 19 1.19 -1.41 -9.76
N ASN A 20 1.61 -1.62 -11.01
CA ASN A 20 1.29 -2.83 -11.77
C ASN A 20 2.04 -4.05 -11.22
N LYS A 21 3.30 -3.90 -10.82
CA LYS A 21 4.05 -4.98 -10.18
C LYS A 21 3.40 -5.37 -8.85
N LEU A 22 3.04 -4.39 -8.01
CA LEU A 22 2.31 -4.66 -6.77
C LEU A 22 0.98 -5.40 -7.04
N ALA A 23 0.22 -4.96 -8.05
CA ALA A 23 -1.06 -5.57 -8.40
C ALA A 23 -0.91 -7.05 -8.80
N VAL A 24 0.13 -7.38 -9.59
CA VAL A 24 0.42 -8.75 -10.01
C VAL A 24 0.80 -9.63 -8.82
N GLU A 25 1.74 -9.17 -7.98
CA GLU A 25 2.24 -9.94 -6.84
C GLU A 25 1.17 -10.11 -5.75
N ALA A 26 0.43 -9.05 -5.43
CA ALA A 26 -0.67 -9.09 -4.47
C ALA A 26 -1.92 -9.78 -5.00
N LYS A 27 -1.93 -10.18 -6.29
CA LYS A 27 -3.08 -10.77 -6.99
C LYS A 27 -4.34 -9.89 -6.91
N ILE A 28 -4.14 -8.57 -6.94
CA ILE A 28 -5.19 -7.56 -6.88
C ILE A 28 -5.35 -6.93 -8.25
N ARG A 29 -6.58 -6.55 -8.62
CA ARG A 29 -6.83 -5.86 -9.88
C ARG A 29 -6.04 -4.53 -9.91
N PRO A 30 -5.31 -4.21 -10.99
CA PRO A 30 -4.53 -2.97 -11.08
C PRO A 30 -5.35 -1.68 -10.87
N THR A 31 -6.64 -1.73 -11.21
CA THR A 31 -7.59 -0.63 -10.96
C THR A 31 -7.81 -0.41 -9.46
N THR A 32 -7.94 -1.47 -8.66
CA THR A 32 -8.07 -1.38 -7.20
C THR A 32 -6.82 -0.80 -6.57
N ILE A 33 -5.63 -1.23 -7.00
CA ILE A 33 -4.36 -0.63 -6.53
C ILE A 33 -4.28 0.84 -6.93
N SER A 34 -4.63 1.19 -8.17
CA SER A 34 -4.61 2.58 -8.62
C SER A 34 -5.54 3.46 -7.78
N ASN A 35 -6.76 2.98 -7.48
CA ASN A 35 -7.69 3.69 -6.62
C ASN A 35 -7.16 3.83 -5.19
N LEU A 36 -6.52 2.78 -4.65
CA LEU A 36 -5.90 2.82 -3.32
C LEU A 36 -4.77 3.86 -3.25
N VAL A 37 -3.94 3.94 -4.30
CA VAL A 37 -2.86 4.93 -4.39
C VAL A 37 -3.42 6.35 -4.54
N SER A 38 -4.53 6.54 -5.28
CA SER A 38 -5.18 7.85 -5.43
C SER A 38 -6.03 8.25 -4.21
N GLY A 39 -6.24 7.35 -3.25
CA GLY A 39 -7.10 7.58 -2.09
C GLY A 39 -8.59 7.63 -2.39
N GLU A 40 -9.01 7.24 -3.61
CA GLU A 40 -10.41 7.23 -4.05
C GLU A 40 -11.16 5.95 -3.63
N VAL A 41 -10.77 5.34 -2.51
CA VAL A 41 -11.35 4.07 -2.06
C VAL A 41 -12.28 4.29 -0.90
N GLY A 42 -13.58 4.10 -1.15
CA GLY A 42 -14.61 4.16 -0.11
C GLY A 42 -14.61 2.95 0.85
N SER A 43 -14.05 1.81 0.41
CA SER A 43 -13.90 0.62 1.26
C SER A 43 -12.77 -0.28 0.77
N ILE A 44 -11.96 -0.78 1.71
CA ILE A 44 -10.99 -1.84 1.48
C ILE A 44 -11.36 -3.03 2.35
N ARG A 45 -11.30 -4.23 1.78
CA ARG A 45 -11.48 -5.45 2.56
C ARG A 45 -10.16 -5.83 3.25
N ILE A 46 -10.26 -6.43 4.43
CA ILE A 46 -9.08 -6.80 5.25
C ILE A 46 -8.20 -7.85 4.55
N ASP A 47 -8.79 -8.78 3.80
CA ASP A 47 -8.05 -9.74 2.95
C ASP A 47 -7.17 -9.01 1.93
N THR A 48 -7.71 -7.98 1.27
CA THR A 48 -6.96 -7.14 0.33
C THR A 48 -5.82 -6.39 1.02
N LEU A 49 -6.08 -5.84 2.21
CA LEU A 49 -5.06 -5.13 2.98
C LEU A 49 -3.92 -6.07 3.40
N LEU A 50 -4.24 -7.28 3.87
CA LEU A 50 -3.27 -8.31 4.20
C LEU A 50 -2.42 -8.70 2.99
N SER A 51 -3.06 -8.98 1.85
CA SER A 51 -2.33 -9.30 0.62
C SER A 51 -1.37 -8.19 0.19
N ILE A 52 -1.76 -6.92 0.34
CA ILE A 52 -0.87 -5.78 0.06
C ILE A 52 0.31 -5.78 1.02
N LEU A 53 0.08 -5.88 2.32
CA LEU A 53 1.13 -5.88 3.34
C LEU A 53 2.11 -7.04 3.17
N ASP A 54 1.60 -8.25 2.96
CA ASP A 54 2.44 -9.43 2.73
C ASP A 54 3.29 -9.24 1.47
N THR A 55 2.69 -8.70 0.40
CA THR A 55 3.40 -8.42 -0.84
C THR A 55 4.48 -7.36 -0.66
N LEU A 56 4.18 -6.26 0.05
CA LEU A 56 5.15 -5.21 0.33
C LEU A 56 6.33 -5.75 1.13
N ASN A 57 6.07 -6.54 2.17
CA ASN A 57 7.13 -7.15 2.97
C ASN A 57 7.95 -8.18 2.18
N ASN A 58 7.31 -9.00 1.36
CA ASN A 58 8.01 -9.94 0.49
C ASN A 58 8.92 -9.21 -0.51
N LEU A 59 8.41 -8.15 -1.15
CA LEU A 59 9.20 -7.32 -2.07
C LEU A 59 10.34 -6.57 -1.37
N ALA A 60 10.14 -6.18 -0.10
CA ALA A 60 11.19 -5.60 0.73
C ALA A 60 12.33 -6.59 0.96
N ILE A 61 11.99 -7.84 1.33
CA ILE A 61 12.94 -8.93 1.53
C ILE A 61 13.70 -9.24 0.22
N GLU A 62 12.99 -9.35 -0.91
CA GLU A 62 13.62 -9.58 -2.22
C GLU A 62 14.62 -8.49 -2.61
N LYS A 63 14.34 -7.24 -2.23
CA LYS A 63 15.22 -6.10 -2.49
C LYS A 63 16.31 -5.91 -1.44
N GLY A 64 16.36 -6.74 -0.40
CA GLY A 64 17.29 -6.58 0.72
C GLY A 64 17.02 -5.35 1.58
N ILE A 65 15.79 -4.82 1.54
CA ILE A 65 15.36 -3.70 2.36
C ILE A 65 14.98 -4.26 3.74
N ASN A 66 15.74 -3.87 4.77
CA ASN A 66 15.50 -4.29 6.15
C ASN A 66 14.39 -3.45 6.83
N LYS A 67 13.28 -3.21 6.11
CA LYS A 67 12.11 -2.45 6.56
C LYS A 67 10.89 -3.37 6.53
N ILE A 68 10.16 -3.41 7.64
CA ILE A 68 8.89 -4.12 7.75
C ILE A 68 7.78 -3.11 7.50
N TYR A 69 7.05 -3.29 6.40
CA TYR A 69 5.91 -2.46 6.05
C TYR A 69 4.69 -2.85 6.88
N LYS A 70 4.07 -1.86 7.52
CA LYS A 70 2.91 -1.98 8.41
C LYS A 70 1.68 -1.33 7.76
N ILE A 71 0.54 -1.46 8.44
CA ILE A 71 -0.72 -0.79 8.02
C ILE A 71 -0.52 0.71 7.84
N GLU A 72 0.32 1.34 8.68
CA GLU A 72 0.67 2.77 8.62
C GLU A 72 1.41 3.16 7.34
N ASP A 73 2.06 2.22 6.64
CA ASP A 73 2.69 2.47 5.35
C ASP A 73 1.67 2.42 4.20
N VAL A 74 0.47 1.88 4.44
CA VAL A 74 -0.64 1.81 3.48
C VAL A 74 -1.69 2.89 3.73
N VAL A 75 -2.08 3.10 5.00
CA VAL A 75 -3.07 4.10 5.40
C VAL A 75 -2.66 4.77 6.71
N GLN A 76 -2.73 6.09 6.73
CA GLN A 76 -2.43 6.91 7.90
C GLN A 76 -3.62 7.77 8.28
N TYR A 77 -3.88 7.83 9.58
CA TYR A 77 -4.84 8.76 10.14
C TYR A 77 -4.13 10.06 10.52
N ILE A 78 -4.41 11.14 9.80
CA ILE A 78 -3.89 12.47 10.10
C ILE A 78 -4.97 13.29 10.81
N LYS A 79 -4.73 13.63 12.08
CA LYS A 79 -5.53 14.59 12.82
C LYS A 79 -4.78 15.91 12.90
N LYS A 80 -5.25 16.94 12.18
CA LYS A 80 -4.80 18.32 12.42
C LYS A 80 -5.47 18.82 13.71
N SER A 81 -4.66 19.01 14.75
CA SER A 81 -5.00 19.80 15.94
C SER A 81 -5.20 21.27 15.59
#